data_AF-A0A839U001-F1
#
_entry.id   AF-A0A839U001-F1
#
_cell.length_a   1.000
_cell.length_b   1.000
_cell.length_c   1.000
_cell.angle_alpha   90.00
_cell.angle_beta   90.00
_cell.angle_gamma   90.00
#
_symmetry.space_group_name_H-M   'P 1'
#
loop_
_entity.id
_entity.type
_entity.pdbx_description
1 polymer ?
#
loop_
_entity_poly.entity_id
_entity_poly.type
_entity_poly.pdbx_seq_one_letter_code
_entity_poly.pdbx_strand_id
1 'polypeptide(L)' 'MKDQPVLFYCKDGTLYPVSLTREQQEMFEMTVSLLSPLKVIFDKPQGQAIKLSSNREGK' A
#
# COMPACT_ATOMS: atom_id res chain seq x y z
N MET A 1 -10.72 -8.31 -1.83
CA MET A 1 -9.30 -7.94 -2.01
C MET A 1 -8.48 -9.09 -1.44
N LYS A 2 -7.35 -9.46 -2.06
CA LYS A 2 -6.46 -10.47 -1.49
C LYS A 2 -5.58 -9.81 -0.43
N ASP A 3 -5.26 -10.53 0.64
CA ASP A 3 -4.33 -10.06 1.65
C ASP A 3 -2.92 -10.07 1.06
N GLN A 4 -2.32 -8.89 0.92
CA GLN A 4 -1.00 -8.70 0.35
C GLN A 4 -0.32 -7.46 0.94
N PRO A 5 1.02 -7.39 0.93
CA PRO A 5 1.73 -6.17 1.27
C PRO A 5 1.31 -5.00 0.37
N VAL A 6 1.07 -3.83 0.98
CA VAL A 6 0.76 -2.58 0.28
C VAL A 6 1.68 -1.49 0.82
N LEU A 7 2.17 -0.62 -0.07
CA LEU A 7 3.01 0.51 0.30
C LEU A 7 2.15 1.74 0.62
N PHE A 8 2.38 2.33 1.78
CA PHE A 8 1.80 3.61 2.19
C PHE A 8 2.90 4.66 2.39
N TYR A 9 2.63 5.89 1.98
CA TYR A 9 3.43 7.05 2.33
C TYR A 9 2.83 7.70 3.59
N CYS A 10 3.63 7.82 4.66
CA CYS A 10 3.20 8.49 5.89
C CYS A 10 3.71 9.93 5.90
N LYS A 11 2.78 10.90 5.98
CA LYS A 11 3.10 12.32 6.11
C LYS A 11 2.23 12.95 7.18
N ASP A 12 2.86 13.55 8.18
CA ASP A 12 2.19 14.25 9.28
C ASP A 12 1.10 13.38 9.97
N GLY A 13 1.40 12.08 10.15
CA GLY A 13 0.48 11.10 10.75
C GLY A 13 -0.63 10.60 9.82
N THR A 14 -0.69 11.10 8.58
CA THR A 14 -1.66 10.67 7.56
C THR A 14 -1.03 9.65 6.60
N LEU A 15 -1.73 8.54 6.35
CA LEU A 15 -1.30 7.51 5.41
C LEU A 15 -1.92 7.73 4.03
N TYR A 16 -1.07 7.80 3.00
CA TYR A 16 -1.47 7.91 1.61
C TYR A 16 -1.17 6.60 0.88
N PRO A 17 -2.15 5.94 0.26
CA PRO A 17 -1.90 4.72 -0.50
C PRO A 17 -1.03 5.06 -1.71
N VAL A 18 0.05 4.31 -1.89
CA VAL A 18 0.91 4.42 -3.07
C VAL A 18 0.50 3.33 -4.05
N SER A 19 0.08 3.74 -5.24
CA SER A 19 -0.16 2.80 -6.33
C SER A 19 1.17 2.46 -6.99
N LEU A 20 1.51 1.18 -7.03
CA LEU A 20 2.70 0.67 -7.72
C LEU A 20 2.31 0.12 -9.09
N THR A 21 3.21 0.25 -10.05
CA THR A 21 3.11 -0.54 -11.28
C THR A 21 3.32 -2.02 -10.97
N ARG A 22 2.97 -2.91 -11.91
CA ARG A 22 3.15 -4.36 -11.74
C ARG A 22 4.60 -4.73 -11.39
N GLU A 23 5.55 -4.19 -12.13
CA GLU A 23 6.98 -4.44 -11.92
C GLU A 23 7.47 -3.93 -10.56
N GLN A 24 6.99 -2.76 -10.12
CA GLN A 24 7.30 -2.22 -8.81
C GLN A 24 6.71 -3.06 -7.68
N GLN A 25 5.50 -3.61 -7.86
CA GLN A 25 4.87 -4.50 -6.88
C GLN A 25 5.65 -5.81 -6.75
N GLU A 26 6.03 -6.43 -7.87
CA GLU A 26 6.85 -7.66 -7.88
C GLU A 26 8.20 -7.43 -7.18
N MET A 27 8.85 -6.30 -7.45
CA MET A 27 10.11 -5.93 -6.80
C MET A 27 9.93 -5.65 -5.30
N PHE A 28 8.82 -5.01 -4.90
CA PHE A 28 8.49 -4.76 -3.50
C PHE A 28 8.27 -6.07 -2.73
N GLU A 29 7.48 -6.99 -3.28
CA GLU A 29 7.21 -8.30 -2.67
C GLU A 29 8.49 -9.13 -2.51
N MET A 30 9.35 -9.15 -3.53
CA MET A 30 10.65 -9.80 -3.48
C MET A 30 11.54 -9.17 -2.39
N THR A 31 11.66 -7.84 -2.38
CA THR A 31 12.49 -7.08 -1.41
C THR A 31 12.02 -7.34 0.03
N VAL A 32 10.71 -7.31 0.24
CA VAL A 32 10.05 -7.65 1.51
C VAL A 32 10.40 -9.06 1.96
N SER A 33 10.36 -10.04 1.06
CA SER A 33 10.68 -11.43 1.41
C SER A 33 12.15 -11.64 1.80
N LEU A 34 13.06 -10.83 1.25
CA LEU A 34 14.51 -10.97 1.39
C LEU A 34 15.09 -10.21 2.59
N LEU A 35 14.61 -8.99 2.86
CA LEU A 35 15.28 -8.08 3.81
C LEU A 35 14.82 -8.21 5.26
N SER A 36 13.63 -8.76 5.53
CA SER A 36 13.12 -9.21 6.84
C SER A 36 11.67 -9.64 6.67
N PRO A 37 11.15 -10.67 7.36
CA PRO A 37 9.72 -10.95 7.34
C PRO A 37 8.99 -9.72 7.88
N LEU A 38 8.15 -9.10 7.04
CA LEU A 38 7.28 -8.00 7.47
C LEU A 38 6.56 -8.42 8.74
N LYS A 39 6.74 -7.66 9.82
CA LYS A 39 5.94 -7.86 11.02
C LYS A 39 4.52 -7.41 10.72
N VAL A 40 3.66 -8.35 10.36
CA VAL A 40 2.24 -8.09 10.13
C VAL A 40 1.57 -7.86 11.48
N ILE A 41 0.97 -6.69 11.66
CA ILE A 41 0.24 -6.31 12.86
C ILE A 41 -1.25 -6.51 12.56
N PHE A 42 -1.83 -7.59 13.09
CA PHE A 42 -3.23 -7.96 12.86
C PHE A 42 -4.20 -7.34 13.88
N ASP A 43 -3.70 -6.87 15.02
CA ASP A 43 -4.48 -6.39 16.17
C ASP A 43 -4.75 -4.87 16.13
N LYS A 44 -4.23 -4.17 15.11
CA LYS A 44 -4.46 -2.73 14.92
C LYS A 44 -5.28 -2.51 13.65
N PRO A 45 -6.44 -1.83 13.74
CA PRO A 45 -7.18 -1.48 12.53
C PRO A 45 -6.33 -0.52 11.69
N GLN A 46 -6.04 -0.91 10.44
CA GLN A 46 -5.70 0.08 9.43
C GLN A 46 -7.00 0.83 9.09
N GLY A 47 -6.99 2.16 9.17
CA GLY A 47 -8.16 2.97 8.81
C GLY A 47 -8.62 2.72 7.36
N GLN A 48 -9.77 3.29 6.96
CA GLN A 48 -10.25 3.13 5.58
C GLN A 48 -9.25 3.75 4.59
N ALA A 49 -8.67 2.91 3.72
CA ALA A 49 -7.92 3.38 2.57
C ALA A 49 -8.91 3.93 1.53
N ILE A 50 -8.88 5.25 1.29
CA ILE A 50 -9.64 5.88 0.20
C ILE A 50 -8.81 5.82 -1.09
N LYS A 51 -9.38 5.30 -2.17
CA LYS A 51 -8.72 5.26 -3.48
C LYS A 51 -8.76 6.66 -4.09
N LEU A 52 -7.60 7.33 -4.21
CA LEU A 52 -7.51 8.69 -4.74
C LEU A 52 -7.52 8.79 -6.29
N SER A 53 -7.74 7.69 -7.00
CA SER A 53 -7.91 7.70 -8.45
C SER A 53 -9.40 7.81 -8.82
N SER A 54 -10.00 8.98 -8.60
CA SER A 54 -11.16 9.37 -9.40
C SER A 54 -10.63 10.04 -10.67
N ASN A 55 -10.91 9.41 -11.81
CA ASN A 55 -10.80 10.08 -13.10
C ASN A 55 -11.45 11.46 -12.99
N ARG A 56 -10.74 12.51 -13.40
CA ARG A 56 -11.39 13.65 -14.03
C ARG A 56 -12.06 13.13 -15.30
N GLU A 57 -13.25 12.57 -15.18
CA GLU A 57 -14.20 12.61 -16.29
C GLU A 57 -14.82 14.00 -16.24
N GLY A 58 -14.38 14.83 -17.18
CA GLY A 58 -14.95 16.15 -17.38
C GLY A 58 -16.45 16.03 -17.66
N LYS A 59 -17.22 16.83 -16.93
CA LYS A 59 -18.32 17.64 -17.46
C LYS A 59 -18.31 18.97 -16.71
#